data_AF-A0A8B3TBC2-F1
#
_entry.id   AF-A0A8B3TBC2-F1
#
_cell.length_a   1.000
_cell.length_b   1.000
_cell.length_c   1.000
_cell.angle_alpha   90.00
_cell.angle_beta   90.00
_cell.angle_gamma   90.00
#
_symmetry.space_group_name_H-M   'P 1'
#
loop_
_entity.id
_entity.type
_entity.pdbx_description
1 polymer ?
#
loop_
_entity_poly.entity_id
_entity_poly.type
_entity_poly.pdbx_seq_one_letter_code
_entity_poly.pdbx_strand_id
1 'polypeptide(L)' 'MYQYYIAQLGDNKQKLIRGMPDNWLSFATYEPDKEDWDQKFGTFWADKIFVSDFDDYQEVSEKEAIQFIKAH' A
#
# COMPACT_ATOMS: atom_id res chain seq x y z
N MET A 1 0.32 9.48 11.43
CA MET A 1 1.36 8.44 11.28
C MET A 1 0.91 7.54 10.14
N TYR A 2 1.81 7.08 9.27
CA TYR A 2 1.38 6.22 8.16
C TYR A 2 1.00 4.84 8.67
N GLN A 3 -0.11 4.31 8.18
CA GLN A 3 -0.45 2.89 8.20
C GLN A 3 0.04 2.25 6.91
N TYR A 4 0.38 0.97 6.97
CA TYR A 4 0.96 0.23 5.86
C TYR A 4 0.10 -0.97 5.54
N TYR A 5 -0.03 -1.26 4.25
CA TYR A 5 -0.86 -2.33 3.74
C TYR A 5 -0.16 -3.07 2.61
N ILE A 6 -0.35 -4.38 2.54
CA ILE A 6 0.07 -5.20 1.41
C ILE A 6 -1.18 -5.68 0.70
N ALA A 7 -1.39 -5.22 -0.53
CA ALA A 7 -2.47 -5.69 -1.38
C ALA A 7 -1.99 -6.82 -2.31
N GLN A 8 -2.80 -7.87 -2.43
CA GLN A 8 -2.61 -8.93 -3.41
C GLN A 8 -3.28 -8.52 -4.73
N LEU A 9 -2.51 -8.44 -5.81
CA LEU A 9 -3.01 -8.03 -7.14
C LEU A 9 -3.36 -9.23 -8.03
N GLY A 10 -3.19 -10.46 -7.54
CA GLY A 10 -3.21 -11.67 -8.36
C GLY A 10 -1.86 -11.98 -9.00
N ASP A 11 -1.72 -13.17 -9.61
CA ASP A 11 -0.48 -13.63 -10.27
C ASP A 11 0.79 -13.54 -9.39
N ASN A 12 0.66 -13.80 -8.09
CA ASN A 12 1.72 -13.64 -7.07
C ASN A 12 2.31 -12.21 -7.00
N LYS A 13 1.60 -11.20 -7.50
CA LYS A 13 2.02 -9.81 -7.41
C LYS A 13 1.44 -9.18 -6.15
N GLN A 14 2.31 -8.51 -5.42
CA GLN A 14 1.97 -7.78 -4.21
C GLN A 14 2.30 -6.32 -4.40
N LYS A 15 1.51 -5.44 -3.79
CA LYS A 15 1.80 -4.01 -3.76
C LYS A 15 1.80 -3.50 -2.33
N LEU A 16 2.92 -2.91 -1.93
CA LEU A 16 3.04 -2.22 -0.66
C LEU A 16 2.42 -0.82 -0.81
N ILE A 17 1.53 -0.50 0.09
CA ILE A 17 0.78 0.75 0.14
C ILE A 17 1.04 1.38 1.51
N ARG A 18 1.15 2.71 1.55
CA ARG A 18 1.11 3.47 2.80
C ARG A 18 0.10 4.59 2.69
N GLY A 19 -0.50 4.96 3.80
CA GLY A 19 -1.44 6.08 3.86
C GLY A 19 -1.84 6.46 5.27
N MET A 20 -2.45 7.63 5.43
CA MET A 20 -3.09 8.06 6.67
C MET A 20 -4.60 7.88 6.52
N PRO A 21 -5.29 7.10 7.37
CA PRO A 21 -6.73 6.85 7.25
C PRO A 21 -7.59 8.11 7.24
N ASP A 22 -7.13 9.15 7.95
CA ASP A 22 -7.71 10.48 8.06
C ASP A 22 -7.39 11.41 6.87
N ASN A 23 -6.50 11.00 5.97
CA ASN A 23 -6.15 11.75 4.76
C ASN A 23 -5.99 10.83 3.55
N TRP A 24 -7.07 10.63 2.80
CA TRP A 24 -7.08 9.73 1.63
C TRP A 24 -6.13 10.16 0.51
N LEU A 25 -5.77 11.44 0.42
CA LEU A 25 -4.80 11.95 -0.56
C LEU A 25 -3.35 11.61 -0.18
N SER A 26 -3.10 11.14 1.05
CA SER A 26 -1.77 10.74 1.50
C SER A 26 -1.37 9.34 1.05
N PHE A 27 -2.29 8.58 0.45
CA PHE A 27 -2.04 7.21 0.02
C PHE A 27 -1.04 7.17 -1.13
N ALA A 28 -0.13 6.21 -1.07
CA ALA A 28 0.90 5.99 -2.09
C ALA A 28 1.25 4.50 -2.17
N THR A 29 1.69 4.06 -3.34
CA THR A 29 2.24 2.71 -3.52
C THR A 29 3.74 2.74 -3.69
N TYR A 30 4.43 1.78 -3.09
CA TYR A 30 5.85 1.62 -3.29
C TYR A 30 6.15 1.08 -4.69
N GLU A 31 7.11 1.70 -5.37
CA GLU A 31 7.62 1.31 -6.68
C GLU A 31 9.09 0.84 -6.52
N PRO A 32 9.34 -0.48 -6.47
CA PRO A 32 10.67 -1.03 -6.19
C PRO A 32 11.73 -0.56 -7.18
N ASP A 33 11.41 -0.48 -8.47
CA ASP A 33 12.34 -0.07 -9.54
C ASP A 33 12.91 1.35 -9.37
N LYS A 34 12.22 2.19 -8.59
CA LYS A 34 12.60 3.59 -8.35
C LYS A 34 12.98 3.87 -6.90
N GLU A 35 12.82 2.87 -6.02
CA GLU A 35 12.90 3.01 -4.58
C GLU A 35 12.05 4.18 -4.02
N ASP A 36 10.92 4.48 -4.66
CA ASP A 36 10.10 5.65 -4.37
C ASP A 36 8.61 5.28 -4.16
N TRP A 37 7.85 6.24 -3.64
CA TRP A 37 6.43 6.13 -3.37
C TRP A 37 5.63 6.92 -4.40
N ASP A 38 4.85 6.21 -5.22
CA ASP A 38 4.00 6.79 -6.24
C ASP A 38 2.59 7.09 -5.70
N GLN A 39 2.17 8.36 -5.80
CA GLN A 39 0.86 8.83 -5.36
C GLN A 39 -0.19 8.83 -6.47
N LYS A 40 0.15 8.48 -7.72
CA LYS A 40 -0.75 8.58 -8.88
C LYS A 40 -2.04 7.78 -8.69
N PHE A 41 -1.95 6.67 -7.96
CA PHE A 41 -3.07 5.80 -7.62
C PHE A 41 -3.45 5.83 -6.14
N GLY A 42 -3.04 6.87 -5.40
CA GLY A 42 -3.29 6.98 -3.96
C GLY A 42 -4.76 6.88 -3.58
N THR A 43 -5.61 7.70 -4.21
CA THR A 43 -7.06 7.71 -3.95
C THR A 43 -7.75 6.39 -4.32
N PHE A 44 -7.27 5.72 -5.37
CA PHE A 44 -7.76 4.38 -5.74
C PHE A 44 -7.51 3.37 -4.60
N TRP A 45 -6.33 3.41 -3.99
CA TRP A 45 -6.01 2.51 -2.88
C TRP A 45 -6.73 2.85 -1.59
N ALA A 46 -6.91 4.15 -1.29
CA ALA A 46 -7.72 4.57 -0.15
C ALA A 46 -9.17 4.06 -0.28
N ASP A 47 -9.78 4.18 -1.46
CA ASP A 47 -11.11 3.64 -1.75
C ASP A 47 -11.15 2.12 -1.62
N LYS A 48 -10.15 1.42 -2.19
CA LYS A 48 -10.07 -0.04 -2.11
C LYS A 48 -10.00 -0.56 -0.68
N ILE A 49 -9.17 0.07 0.16
CA ILE A 49 -8.91 -0.39 1.52
C ILE A 49 -10.06 -0.04 2.49
N PHE A 50 -10.73 1.10 2.31
CA PHE A 50 -11.69 1.58 3.31
C PHE A 50 -13.16 1.60 2.87
N VAL A 51 -13.44 1.52 1.57
CA VAL A 51 -14.79 1.74 1.03
C VAL A 51 -15.29 0.54 0.22
N SER A 52 -14.43 -0.04 -0.61
CA SER A 52 -14.77 -1.20 -1.44
C SER A 52 -14.83 -2.51 -0.63
N ASP A 53 -15.57 -3.50 -1.12
CA ASP A 53 -15.52 -4.91 -0.66
C ASP A 53 -14.22 -5.63 -1.12
N PHE A 54 -13.09 -4.93 -1.13
CA PHE A 54 -11.81 -5.50 -1.52
C PHE A 54 -11.13 -6.08 -0.29
N ASP A 55 -11.21 -7.40 -0.09
CA ASP A 55 -10.63 -8.08 1.07
C ASP A 55 -9.21 -8.61 0.82
N ASP A 56 -8.68 -8.49 -0.40
CA ASP A 56 -7.35 -8.96 -0.79
C ASP A 56 -6.23 -7.97 -0.36
N TYR A 57 -6.29 -7.48 0.87
CA TYR A 57 -5.22 -6.71 1.50
C TYR A 57 -5.01 -7.11 2.95
N GLN A 58 -3.81 -6.83 3.46
CA GLN A 58 -3.48 -7.01 4.86
C GLN A 58 -2.84 -5.72 5.39
N GLU A 59 -3.32 -5.21 6.52
CA GLU A 59 -2.60 -4.20 7.29
C GLU A 59 -1.34 -4.82 7.91
N VAL A 60 -0.21 -4.15 7.76
CA VAL A 60 1.08 -4.63 8.25
C VAL A 60 1.76 -3.57 9.09
N SER A 61 2.64 -4.01 9.98
CA SER A 61 3.49 -3.10 10.75
C SER A 61 4.50 -2.38 9.84
N GLU A 62 5.00 -1.23 10.28
CA GLU A 62 6.11 -0.53 9.61
C GLU A 62 7.34 -1.45 9.44
N LYS A 63 7.59 -2.32 10.42
CA LYS A 63 8.69 -3.30 10.36
C LYS A 63 8.52 -4.28 9.20
N GLU A 64 7.30 -4.79 8.99
CA GLU A 64 6.99 -5.69 7.88
C GLU A 64 7.04 -4.97 6.53
N ALA A 65 6.58 -3.72 6.47
CA ALA A 65 6.72 -2.87 5.29
C ALA A 65 8.20 -2.65 4.91
N ILE A 66 9.07 -2.40 5.89
CA ILE A 66 10.53 -2.30 5.68
C ILE A 66 11.11 -3.64 5.19
N GLN A 67 10.63 -4.78 5.70
CA GLN A 67 11.06 -6.08 5.22
C GLN A 67 10.63 -6.33 3.77
N PHE A 68 9.43 -5.90 3.38
CA PHE A 68 8.96 -5.96 2.00
C PHE A 68 9.87 -5.16 1.06
N ILE A 69 10.21 -3.92 1.45
CA ILE A 69 11.11 -3.04 0.70
C ILE A 69 12.50 -3.67 0.53
N LYS A 70 13.04 -4.32 1.57
CA LYS A 70 14.37 -4.96 1.50
C LYS A 70 14.41 -6.25 0.68
N ALA A 71 13.25 -6.88 0.45
CA ALA A 71 13.14 -8.14 -0.27
C ALA A 71 12.96 -7.95 -1.78
N HIS A 72 12.66 -6.74 -2.23
CA HIS A 72 12.54 -6.34 -3.62
C HIS A 72 13.74 -5.50 -4.04
#